data_AF-A0AAE0H4R0-F1
#
_entry.id   AF-A0AAE0H4R0-F1
#
_cell.length_a   1.000
_cell.length_b   1.000
_cell.length_c   1.000
_cell.angle_alpha   90.00
_cell.angle_beta   90.00
_cell.angle_gamma   90.00
#
_symmetry.space_group_name_H-M   'P 1'
#
loop_
_entity.id
_entity.type
_entity.pdbx_description
1 polymer ?
#
loop_
_entity_poly.entity_id
_entity_poly.type
_entity_poly.pdbx_seq_one_letter_code
_entity_poly.pdbx_strand_id
1 'polypeptide(L)'
;MLRRWFFWIAVLLATQCFAREGVAGEPFQQPERNVIILEEASRLDEAVFTEVIVPLLNVRDTALLAISTPLDENNFYSTLLRMKEPNSDEPMFYVLEVTLICPACAERGVKDVCEHRRELLPPWKSDHRREEMTRMLFESQPQMYMQEQLGIPSGADACCYDRESLVRFATRVRYHVDTSTVNPIGQNVYMAIDTCGGGNNMMAIVSGYLTVQHDLVMGRDGMWGAGILRAFYGGSSLRFRKTAGPPSAGMKRVLFARNFVLFGRLIIRRLKHLAFFHKLAYIRAQLRRPVLHLVAETFSAQVLVDHIVAGVDQQKPGVPFCHKIARVLRRVQHLDNVAVISMDATAVTSDNQLTHELSSHAQRLRDRMHATACIISIIEANYGGWVQASRVAQILQPYQPVRHLSADSSKLRRPGVLTSAESKERMRHELQRYLAENRVHMELREQGGTRVDDVQLLLKQLRQFEYVYKPGASRKHTECKRVITGKLHGRNDDLAIAMMLLAYWPLYHALNGDRVLT
;
A
#
# COMPACT_ATOMS: atom_id res chain seq x y z
N MET A 1 10.40 41.22 19.39
CA MET A 1 9.64 42.11 20.29
C MET A 1 8.20 41.63 20.53
N LEU A 2 7.43 41.24 19.50
CA LEU A 2 6.05 40.73 19.65
C LEU A 2 5.91 39.48 20.56
N ARG A 3 6.86 38.55 20.55
CA ARG A 3 6.85 37.36 21.44
C ARG A 3 6.91 37.69 22.94
N ARG A 4 7.58 38.78 23.33
CA ARG A 4 7.62 39.24 24.73
C ARG A 4 6.31 39.90 25.15
N TRP A 5 5.59 40.52 24.22
CA TRP A 5 4.31 41.19 24.52
C TRP A 5 3.18 40.18 24.77
N PHE A 6 3.06 39.13 23.97
CA PHE A 6 2.08 38.06 24.21
C PHE A 6 2.33 37.33 25.54
N PHE A 7 3.60 37.08 25.88
CA PHE A 7 3.99 36.49 27.16
C PHE A 7 3.50 37.34 28.35
N TRP A 8 3.73 38.66 28.33
CA TRP A 8 3.29 39.53 29.41
C TRP A 8 1.77 39.71 29.49
N ILE A 9 1.05 39.71 28.36
CA ILE A 9 -0.43 39.78 28.35
C ILE A 9 -1.06 38.50 28.92
N ALA A 10 -0.53 37.32 28.54
CA ALA A 10 -1.00 36.04 29.09
C ALA A 10 -0.72 35.93 30.59
N VAL A 11 0.45 36.39 31.05
CA VAL A 11 0.81 36.43 32.48
C VAL A 11 -0.09 37.42 33.24
N LEU A 12 -0.41 38.60 32.67
CA LEU A 12 -1.28 39.60 33.30
C LEU A 12 -2.74 39.14 33.42
N LEU A 13 -3.27 38.48 32.39
CA LEU A 13 -4.64 37.92 32.44
C LEU A 13 -4.73 36.74 33.41
N ALA A 14 -3.70 35.89 33.48
CA ALA A 14 -3.64 34.82 34.47
C ALA A 14 -3.59 35.39 35.90
N THR A 15 -2.74 36.40 36.16
CA THR A 15 -2.60 37.00 37.50
C THR A 15 -3.80 37.84 37.94
N GLN A 16 -4.56 38.46 37.02
CA GLN A 16 -5.81 39.16 37.36
C GLN A 16 -6.95 38.20 37.79
N CYS A 17 -6.97 36.96 37.32
CA CYS A 17 -7.88 35.93 37.84
C CYS A 17 -7.50 35.47 39.26
N PHE A 18 -6.25 35.64 39.70
CA PHE A 18 -5.79 35.19 41.02
C PHE A 18 -5.75 36.30 42.09
N ALA A 19 -5.90 37.57 41.72
CA ALA A 19 -5.76 38.71 42.63
C ALA A 19 -7.10 39.42 42.89
N ARG A 20 -8.04 38.73 43.57
CA ARG A 20 -9.05 39.42 44.38
C ARG A 20 -8.71 39.22 45.85
N GLU A 21 -8.13 40.27 46.44
CA GLU A 21 -7.92 40.36 47.88
C GLU A 21 -9.27 40.22 48.60
N GLY A 22 -9.39 39.17 49.41
CA GLY A 22 -10.53 38.96 50.28
C GLY A 22 -10.59 40.08 51.32
N VAL A 23 -11.66 40.86 51.28
CA VAL A 23 -12.03 41.75 52.39
C VAL A 23 -12.29 40.88 53.61
N ALA A 24 -11.59 41.16 54.72
CA ALA A 24 -11.65 40.38 55.94
C ALA A 24 -13.08 40.28 56.49
N GLY A 25 -13.67 39.08 56.49
CA GLY A 25 -14.91 38.79 57.21
C GLY A 25 -15.94 37.91 56.50
N GLU A 26 -15.80 37.66 55.19
CA GLU A 26 -16.75 36.81 54.45
C GLU A 26 -16.31 35.32 54.48
N PRO A 27 -17.24 34.37 54.68
CA PRO A 27 -16.93 32.94 54.61
C PRO A 27 -16.40 32.59 53.22
N PHE A 28 -15.32 31.79 53.19
CA PHE A 28 -14.61 31.35 51.99
C PHE A 28 -15.60 30.94 50.88
N GLN A 29 -15.81 31.83 49.91
CA GLN A 29 -16.60 31.54 48.71
C GLN A 29 -15.88 30.42 47.94
N GLN A 30 -16.68 29.52 47.35
CA GLN A 30 -16.23 28.32 46.66
C GLN A 30 -14.99 28.57 45.76
N PRO A 31 -14.06 27.61 45.63
CA PRO A 31 -12.89 27.78 44.77
C PRO A 31 -13.37 28.16 43.36
N GLU A 32 -12.97 29.34 42.90
CA GLU A 32 -13.26 29.81 41.55
C GLU A 32 -12.64 28.79 40.58
N ARG A 33 -13.49 28.06 39.87
CA ARG A 33 -13.03 27.13 38.83
C ARG A 33 -12.34 27.95 37.76
N ASN A 34 -11.07 27.66 37.50
CA ASN A 34 -10.28 28.37 36.49
C ASN A 34 -10.57 27.75 35.12
N VAL A 35 -10.95 28.55 34.13
CA VAL A 35 -11.17 28.04 32.77
C VAL A 35 -10.18 28.70 31.83
N ILE A 36 -9.36 27.88 31.17
CA ILE A 36 -8.46 28.30 30.10
C ILE A 36 -9.16 28.02 28.78
N ILE A 37 -9.36 29.05 27.96
CA ILE A 37 -9.95 28.90 26.62
C ILE A 37 -8.88 29.21 25.58
N LEU A 38 -8.61 28.25 24.70
CA LEU A 38 -7.70 28.40 23.56
C LEU A 38 -8.51 28.45 22.26
N GLU A 39 -8.61 29.63 21.66
CA GLU A 39 -9.17 29.82 20.32
C GLU A 39 -8.07 29.63 19.27
N GLU A 40 -8.40 28.94 18.16
CA GLU A 40 -7.43 28.49 17.15
C GLU A 40 -6.23 27.76 17.76
N ALA A 41 -6.49 26.85 18.70
CA ALA A 41 -5.45 26.17 19.47
C ALA A 41 -4.37 25.49 18.59
N SER A 42 -4.74 24.98 17.41
CA SER A 42 -3.78 24.38 16.46
C SER A 42 -2.82 25.40 15.83
N ARG A 43 -3.05 26.71 15.96
CA ARG A 43 -2.12 27.73 15.45
C ARG A 43 -1.26 28.37 16.53
N LEU A 44 -1.43 27.97 17.79
CA LEU A 44 -0.56 28.44 18.87
C LEU A 44 0.86 27.95 18.66
N ASP A 45 1.81 28.78 19.07
CA ASP A 45 3.22 28.37 19.14
C ASP A 45 3.34 27.28 20.22
N GLU A 46 3.98 26.15 19.88
CA GLU A 46 4.14 25.01 20.79
C GLU A 46 4.79 25.43 22.11
N ALA A 47 5.74 26.38 22.07
CA ALA A 47 6.37 26.89 23.28
C ALA A 47 5.37 27.59 24.21
N VAL A 48 4.37 28.30 23.67
CA VAL A 48 3.32 28.94 24.50
C VAL A 48 2.47 27.87 25.17
N PHE A 49 2.10 26.81 24.45
CA PHE A 49 1.33 25.72 25.03
C PHE A 49 2.13 25.01 26.14
N THR A 50 3.37 24.61 25.85
CA THR A 50 4.18 23.80 26.78
C THR A 50 4.74 24.60 27.96
N GLU A 51 5.15 25.86 27.76
CA GLU A 51 5.78 26.67 28.82
C GLU A 51 4.76 27.46 29.66
N VAL A 52 3.57 27.75 29.12
CA VAL A 52 2.57 28.58 29.80
C VAL A 52 1.31 27.78 30.13
N ILE A 53 0.69 27.13 29.14
CA ILE A 53 -0.61 26.48 29.36
C ILE A 53 -0.46 25.21 30.22
N VAL A 54 0.49 24.33 29.88
CA VAL A 54 0.69 23.06 30.61
C VAL A 54 0.95 23.27 32.11
N PRO A 55 1.82 24.21 32.55
CA PRO A 55 1.97 24.50 33.99
C PRO A 55 0.69 24.97 34.67
N LEU A 56 -0.17 25.73 33.97
CA LEU A 56 -1.45 26.19 34.53
C LEU A 56 -2.45 25.05 34.72
N LEU A 57 -2.35 23.95 33.95
CA LEU A 57 -3.18 22.76 34.16
C LEU A 57 -2.88 22.06 35.49
N ASN A 58 -1.75 22.34 36.13
CA ASN A 58 -1.44 21.83 37.48
C ASN A 58 -2.15 22.60 38.61
N VAL A 59 -2.78 23.73 38.30
CA VAL A 59 -3.56 24.49 39.29
C VAL A 59 -4.87 23.75 39.55
N ARG A 60 -5.21 23.55 40.83
CA ARG A 60 -6.45 22.88 41.24
C ARG A 60 -7.67 23.56 40.62
N ASP A 61 -8.66 22.74 40.28
CA ASP A 61 -9.94 23.18 39.72
C ASP A 61 -9.82 23.95 38.40
N THR A 62 -8.80 23.65 37.59
CA THR A 62 -8.60 24.22 36.25
C THR A 62 -9.17 23.33 35.16
N ALA A 63 -9.99 23.89 34.27
CA ALA A 63 -10.49 23.25 33.06
C ALA A 63 -9.88 23.90 31.81
N LEU A 64 -9.52 23.08 30.82
CA LEU A 64 -9.04 23.54 29.52
C LEU A 64 -10.12 23.29 28.47
N LEU A 65 -10.49 24.34 27.74
CA LEU A 65 -11.31 24.25 26.53
C LEU A 65 -10.47 24.73 25.35
N ALA A 66 -10.13 23.83 24.45
CA ALA A 66 -9.39 24.16 23.24
C ALA A 66 -10.28 23.97 22.01
N ILE A 67 -10.38 25.00 21.18
CA ILE A 67 -11.21 25.04 19.98
C ILE A 67 -10.30 25.36 18.82
N SER A 68 -10.31 24.52 17.79
CA SER A 68 -9.54 24.79 16.58
C SER A 68 -10.10 24.05 15.38
N THR A 69 -9.80 24.55 14.18
CA THR A 69 -9.94 23.78 12.95
C THR A 69 -8.83 22.73 12.86
N PRO A 70 -9.15 21.51 12.39
CA PRO A 70 -8.16 20.45 12.28
C PRO A 70 -7.08 20.83 11.25
N LEU A 71 -5.87 21.08 11.74
CA LEU A 71 -4.66 21.25 10.93
C LEU A 71 -3.95 19.91 10.75
N ASP A 72 -2.95 19.91 9.86
CA ASP A 72 -2.08 18.77 9.53
C ASP A 72 -1.70 17.95 10.78
N GLU A 73 -1.62 16.63 10.63
CA GLU A 73 -1.37 15.67 11.71
C GLU A 73 -0.03 15.82 12.45
N ASN A 74 0.84 16.73 12.02
CA ASN A 74 2.17 16.94 12.59
C ASN A 74 2.21 18.04 13.66
N ASN A 75 1.08 18.42 14.23
CA ASN A 75 0.98 19.50 15.20
C ASN A 75 0.82 18.98 16.64
N PHE A 76 1.28 19.74 17.64
CA PHE A 76 1.10 19.44 19.07
C PHE A 76 -0.38 19.24 19.40
N TYR A 77 -1.28 20.00 18.75
CA TYR A 77 -2.71 19.87 18.94
C TYR A 77 -3.23 18.47 18.54
N SER A 78 -2.76 17.91 17.42
CA SER A 78 -3.11 16.55 17.00
C SER A 78 -2.63 15.48 17.99
N THR A 79 -1.53 15.77 18.70
CA THR A 79 -1.01 14.89 19.76
C THR A 79 -1.94 14.90 20.99
N LEU A 80 -2.46 16.07 21.38
CA LEU A 80 -3.43 16.19 22.48
C LEU A 80 -4.71 15.38 22.21
N LEU A 81 -5.21 15.43 20.97
CA LEU A 81 -6.41 14.67 20.58
C LEU A 81 -6.26 13.15 20.70
N ARG A 82 -5.02 12.64 20.65
CA ARG A 82 -4.69 11.20 20.72
C ARG A 82 -4.10 10.79 22.05
N MET A 83 -3.92 11.72 22.98
CA MET A 83 -3.28 11.48 24.26
C MET A 83 -4.18 10.62 25.15
N LYS A 84 -3.59 9.63 25.80
CA LYS A 84 -4.27 8.68 26.68
C LYS A 84 -3.73 8.80 28.10
N GLU A 85 -4.57 8.44 29.06
CA GLU A 85 -4.19 8.38 30.47
C GLU A 85 -3.07 7.34 30.72
N PRO A 86 -2.10 7.62 31.60
CA PRO A 86 -1.09 6.64 31.96
C PRO A 86 -1.76 5.39 32.56
N ASN A 87 -1.51 4.22 31.95
CA ASN A 87 -2.06 2.91 32.34
C ASN A 87 -3.54 2.66 31.99
N SER A 88 -4.15 3.51 31.17
CA SER A 88 -5.49 3.29 30.62
C SER A 88 -5.51 3.54 29.11
N ASP A 89 -6.44 2.91 28.41
CA ASP A 89 -6.71 3.21 27.00
C ASP A 89 -7.68 4.39 26.82
N GLU A 90 -8.15 4.98 27.93
CA GLU A 90 -9.04 6.13 27.95
C GLU A 90 -8.33 7.41 27.50
N PRO A 91 -9.02 8.27 26.72
CA PRO A 91 -8.46 9.52 26.25
C PRO A 91 -8.29 10.50 27.42
N MET A 92 -7.14 11.17 27.47
CA MET A 92 -6.83 12.18 28.49
C MET A 92 -7.72 13.44 28.34
N PHE A 93 -8.15 13.73 27.11
CA PHE A 93 -9.05 14.85 26.81
C PHE A 93 -10.37 14.36 26.24
N TYR A 94 -11.46 15.02 26.62
CA TYR A 94 -12.75 14.81 25.97
C TYR A 94 -12.77 15.56 24.62
N VAL A 95 -12.82 14.81 23.53
CA VAL A 95 -12.74 15.36 22.17
C VAL A 95 -14.12 15.40 21.54
N LEU A 96 -14.54 16.59 21.09
CA LEU A 96 -15.73 16.78 20.27
C LEU A 96 -15.31 17.15 18.84
N GLU A 97 -15.52 16.24 17.90
CA GLU A 97 -15.26 16.49 16.48
C GLU A 97 -16.57 16.83 15.76
N VAL A 98 -16.62 18.02 15.15
CA VAL A 98 -17.76 18.48 14.38
C VAL A 98 -17.36 18.56 12.91
N THR A 99 -17.91 17.68 12.08
CA THR A 99 -17.71 17.70 10.63
C THR A 99 -19.02 17.97 9.90
N LEU A 100 -18.99 18.76 8.82
CA LEU A 100 -20.19 19.07 8.04
C LEU A 100 -20.47 18.07 6.92
N ILE A 101 -19.66 17.00 6.82
CA ILE A 101 -19.84 15.90 5.89
C ILE A 101 -19.98 14.61 6.69
N CYS A 102 -21.05 13.85 6.46
CA CYS A 102 -21.21 12.54 7.09
C CYS A 102 -20.22 11.51 6.51
N PRO A 103 -19.81 10.48 7.28
CA PRO A 103 -18.84 9.48 6.80
C PRO A 103 -19.22 8.86 5.46
N ALA A 104 -20.49 8.51 5.26
CA ALA A 104 -20.99 7.95 4.01
C ALA A 104 -20.86 8.91 2.81
N CYS A 105 -21.01 10.22 3.03
CA CYS A 105 -20.81 11.23 1.98
C CYS A 105 -19.32 11.50 1.72
N ALA A 106 -18.48 11.44 2.76
CA ALA A 106 -17.03 11.54 2.63
C ALA A 106 -16.47 10.38 1.77
N GLU A 107 -16.89 9.15 2.04
CA GLU A 107 -16.50 7.95 1.27
C GLU A 107 -16.93 8.03 -0.20
N ARG A 108 -18.11 8.63 -0.46
CA ARG A 108 -18.63 8.87 -1.81
C ARG A 108 -17.96 10.04 -2.53
N GLY A 109 -17.08 10.78 -1.84
CA GLY A 109 -16.39 11.94 -2.38
C GLY A 109 -17.31 13.14 -2.64
N VAL A 110 -18.39 13.30 -1.87
CA VAL A 110 -19.23 14.50 -1.91
C VAL A 110 -18.44 15.67 -1.33
N LYS A 111 -18.25 16.74 -2.11
CA LYS A 111 -17.29 17.82 -1.79
C LYS A 111 -17.88 19.11 -1.25
N ASP A 112 -19.17 19.35 -1.47
CA ASP A 112 -19.73 20.70 -1.30
C ASP A 112 -20.70 20.79 -0.12
N VAL A 113 -21.80 20.03 -0.14
CA VAL A 113 -22.82 20.07 0.92
C VAL A 113 -23.33 18.67 1.17
N CYS A 114 -23.16 18.18 2.40
CA CYS A 114 -23.82 16.97 2.84
C CYS A 114 -25.25 17.32 3.27
N GLU A 115 -26.24 16.95 2.47
CA GLU A 115 -27.66 17.20 2.82
C GLU A 115 -28.06 16.54 4.14
N HIS A 116 -27.40 15.44 4.52
CA HIS A 116 -27.65 14.70 5.77
C HIS A 116 -27.14 15.39 7.03
N ARG A 117 -26.39 16.50 6.92
CA ARG A 117 -25.90 17.27 8.07
C ARG A 117 -26.29 18.74 7.96
N ARG A 118 -27.25 19.05 7.10
CA ARG A 118 -27.69 20.44 6.84
C ARG A 118 -28.34 21.05 8.07
N GLU A 119 -28.96 20.23 8.91
CA GLU A 119 -29.52 20.62 10.20
C GLU A 119 -28.47 21.02 11.24
N LEU A 120 -27.22 20.58 11.08
CA LEU A 120 -26.09 20.99 11.93
C LEU A 120 -25.50 22.34 11.50
N LEU A 121 -25.88 22.86 10.33
CA LEU A 121 -25.48 24.19 9.92
C LEU A 121 -26.20 25.23 10.77
N PRO A 122 -25.46 26.13 11.43
CA PRO A 122 -26.10 27.13 12.25
C PRO A 122 -26.91 28.10 11.37
N PRO A 123 -28.04 28.65 11.87
CA PRO A 123 -28.92 29.53 11.08
C PRO A 123 -28.24 30.76 10.49
N TRP A 124 -27.12 31.22 11.07
CA TRP A 124 -26.37 32.37 10.55
C TRP A 124 -25.43 32.04 9.39
N LYS A 125 -25.19 30.76 9.07
CA LYS A 125 -24.39 30.30 7.92
C LYS A 125 -25.23 30.04 6.67
N SER A 126 -26.55 29.94 6.75
CA SER A 126 -27.43 29.49 5.65
C SER A 126 -27.61 30.49 4.49
N ASP A 127 -26.78 31.52 4.38
CA ASP A 127 -26.84 32.50 3.30
C ASP A 127 -26.02 31.99 2.10
N HIS A 128 -26.71 31.41 1.12
CA HIS A 128 -26.15 30.89 -0.13
C HIS A 128 -25.20 31.89 -0.82
N ARG A 129 -25.48 33.20 -0.72
CA ARG A 129 -24.64 34.23 -1.34
C ARG A 129 -23.28 34.36 -0.65
N ARG A 130 -23.23 34.18 0.67
CA ARG A 130 -21.99 34.20 1.45
C ARG A 130 -21.21 32.92 1.29
N GLU A 131 -21.88 31.78 1.15
CA GLU A 131 -21.24 30.50 0.82
C GLU A 131 -20.56 30.56 -0.56
N GLU A 132 -21.25 31.05 -1.60
CA GLU A 132 -20.66 31.25 -2.92
C GLU A 132 -19.49 32.24 -2.90
N MET A 133 -19.63 33.36 -2.19
CA MET A 133 -18.55 34.34 -2.01
C MET A 133 -17.32 33.72 -1.33
N THR A 134 -17.55 32.96 -0.27
CA THR A 134 -16.48 32.27 0.46
C THR A 134 -15.81 31.24 -0.44
N ARG A 135 -16.59 30.45 -1.19
CA ARG A 135 -16.06 29.49 -2.16
C ARG A 135 -15.20 30.17 -3.23
N MET A 136 -15.64 31.30 -3.77
CA MET A 136 -14.87 32.10 -4.75
C MET A 136 -13.55 32.60 -4.16
N LEU A 137 -13.56 33.08 -2.91
CA LEU A 137 -12.34 33.54 -2.23
C LEU A 137 -11.32 32.41 -2.02
N PHE A 138 -11.81 31.18 -1.78
CA PHE A 138 -10.96 30.00 -1.63
C PHE A 138 -10.70 29.23 -2.94
N GLU A 139 -11.13 29.72 -4.12
CA GLU A 139 -10.86 29.04 -5.40
C GLU A 139 -9.37 28.75 -5.63
N SER A 140 -8.51 29.65 -5.13
CA SER A 140 -7.06 29.50 -5.21
C SER A 140 -6.48 28.50 -4.20
N GLN A 141 -7.23 28.13 -3.15
CA GLN A 141 -6.78 27.32 -2.02
C GLN A 141 -7.87 26.32 -1.55
N PRO A 142 -8.21 25.32 -2.38
CA PRO A 142 -9.32 24.39 -2.11
C PRO A 142 -9.10 23.52 -0.87
N GLN A 143 -7.85 23.26 -0.48
CA GLN A 143 -7.55 22.54 0.77
C GLN A 143 -7.92 23.37 2.01
N MET A 144 -7.65 24.67 1.99
CA MET A 144 -8.02 25.58 3.06
C MET A 144 -9.54 25.71 3.18
N TYR A 145 -10.27 25.70 2.05
CA TYR A 145 -11.74 25.62 2.07
C TYR A 145 -12.23 24.34 2.76
N MET A 146 -11.66 23.18 2.43
CA MET A 146 -12.08 21.91 3.02
C MET A 146 -11.80 21.86 4.54
N GLN A 147 -10.69 22.43 4.99
CA GLN A 147 -10.38 22.54 6.42
C GLN A 147 -11.29 23.52 7.14
N GLU A 148 -11.35 24.76 6.65
CA GLU A 148 -12.00 25.87 7.35
C GLU A 148 -13.52 25.83 7.24
N GLN A 149 -14.07 25.38 6.11
CA GLN A 149 -15.51 25.31 5.92
C GLN A 149 -16.10 23.95 6.23
N LEU A 150 -15.43 22.85 5.90
CA LEU A 150 -16.01 21.50 6.02
C LEU A 150 -15.52 20.74 7.26
N GLY A 151 -14.47 21.25 7.93
CA GLY A 151 -13.86 20.61 9.10
C GLY A 151 -13.09 19.34 8.75
N ILE A 152 -12.64 19.17 7.50
CA ILE A 152 -11.90 17.99 7.06
C ILE A 152 -10.40 18.27 7.24
N PRO A 153 -9.68 17.50 8.07
CA PRO A 153 -8.23 17.64 8.20
C PRO A 153 -7.55 17.44 6.84
N SER A 154 -6.66 18.36 6.45
CA SER A 154 -5.72 18.05 5.38
C SER A 154 -4.65 17.11 5.93
N GLY A 155 -4.24 16.12 5.12
CA GLY A 155 -3.07 15.29 5.41
C GLY A 155 -3.32 13.88 5.95
N ALA A 156 -4.36 13.62 6.74
CA ALA A 156 -4.62 12.28 7.30
C ALA A 156 -5.10 11.27 6.24
N ASP A 157 -6.06 11.68 5.41
CA ASP A 157 -6.62 10.86 4.32
C ASP A 157 -5.92 11.09 2.97
N ALA A 158 -4.96 12.00 2.90
CA ALA A 158 -4.28 12.31 1.66
C ALA A 158 -3.21 11.26 1.32
N CYS A 159 -2.56 10.66 2.33
CA CYS A 159 -1.52 9.67 2.09
C CYS A 159 -2.08 8.44 1.36
N CYS A 160 -1.39 8.05 0.31
CA CYS A 160 -1.79 6.92 -0.53
C CYS A 160 -1.55 5.55 0.11
N TYR A 161 -0.75 5.52 1.18
CA TYR A 161 -0.33 4.29 1.84
C TYR A 161 -0.63 4.33 3.33
N ASP A 162 -1.11 3.21 3.85
CA ASP A 162 -1.36 3.06 5.28
C ASP A 162 -0.05 3.17 6.08
N ARG A 163 -0.05 4.01 7.12
CA ARG A 163 1.12 4.30 7.93
C ARG A 163 1.61 3.07 8.68
N GLU A 164 0.70 2.27 9.22
CA GLU A 164 1.05 1.08 9.96
C GLU A 164 1.78 0.08 9.04
N SER A 165 1.28 -0.09 7.81
CA SER A 165 1.91 -0.90 6.77
C SER A 165 3.32 -0.41 6.42
N LEU A 166 3.52 0.91 6.31
CA LEU A 166 4.86 1.48 6.08
C LEU A 166 5.80 1.30 7.29
N VAL A 167 5.30 1.40 8.52
CA VAL A 167 6.09 1.15 9.74
C VAL A 167 6.48 -0.32 9.83
N ARG A 168 5.55 -1.25 9.59
CA ARG A 168 5.83 -2.70 9.51
C ARG A 168 6.87 -2.99 8.44
N PHE A 169 6.72 -2.40 7.26
CA PHE A 169 7.68 -2.53 6.17
C PHE A 169 9.08 -2.02 6.55
N ALA A 170 9.17 -0.86 7.21
CA ALA A 170 10.44 -0.26 7.65
C ALA A 170 11.15 -1.07 8.74
N THR A 171 10.39 -1.64 9.68
CA THR A 171 10.90 -2.35 10.86
C THR A 171 11.14 -3.84 10.62
N ARG A 172 10.71 -4.36 9.46
CA ARG A 172 10.83 -5.78 9.16
C ARG A 172 12.28 -6.23 9.12
N VAL A 173 12.52 -7.42 9.67
CA VAL A 173 13.79 -8.14 9.51
C VAL A 173 14.02 -8.37 8.03
N ARG A 174 15.13 -7.82 7.54
CA ARG A 174 15.49 -7.88 6.12
C ARG A 174 16.14 -9.24 5.86
N TYR A 175 15.77 -9.87 4.76
CA TYR A 175 16.16 -11.25 4.49
C TYR A 175 17.43 -11.25 3.66
N HIS A 176 18.40 -12.07 4.04
CA HIS A 176 19.38 -12.54 3.07
C HIS A 176 18.73 -13.66 2.27
N VAL A 177 18.35 -13.34 1.03
CA VAL A 177 18.05 -14.37 0.06
C VAL A 177 19.40 -14.93 -0.38
N ASP A 178 19.64 -16.19 -0.04
CA ASP A 178 20.72 -16.92 -0.69
C ASP A 178 20.30 -17.18 -2.15
N THR A 179 20.73 -16.29 -3.04
CA THR A 179 20.40 -16.36 -4.47
C THR A 179 20.92 -17.64 -5.13
N SER A 180 21.87 -18.34 -4.50
CA SER A 180 22.37 -19.63 -4.99
C SER A 180 21.38 -20.78 -4.75
N THR A 181 20.47 -20.64 -3.78
CA THR A 181 19.51 -21.69 -3.38
C THR A 181 18.05 -21.34 -3.67
N VAL A 182 17.68 -20.05 -3.67
CA VAL A 182 16.29 -19.58 -3.81
C VAL A 182 15.93 -19.13 -5.22
N ASN A 183 16.91 -18.97 -6.12
CA ASN A 183 16.64 -18.87 -7.56
C ASN A 183 17.13 -20.12 -8.31
N PRO A 184 16.60 -21.32 -7.97
CA PRO A 184 16.95 -22.51 -8.72
C PRO A 184 16.27 -22.39 -10.09
N ILE A 185 17.06 -21.98 -11.08
CA ILE A 185 16.81 -22.26 -12.49
C ILE A 185 15.69 -21.39 -13.13
N GLY A 186 16.10 -20.33 -13.82
CA GLY A 186 15.33 -19.77 -14.95
C GLY A 186 14.17 -18.83 -14.61
N GLN A 187 14.11 -18.24 -13.42
CA GLN A 187 13.11 -17.21 -13.12
C GLN A 187 13.48 -15.87 -13.75
N ASN A 188 12.45 -15.13 -14.17
CA ASN A 188 12.60 -13.77 -14.66
C ASN A 188 12.89 -12.81 -13.50
N VAL A 189 13.91 -11.97 -13.63
CA VAL A 189 14.14 -10.83 -12.75
C VAL A 189 13.60 -9.60 -13.44
N TYR A 190 12.74 -8.88 -12.73
CA TYR A 190 12.12 -7.66 -13.23
C TYR A 190 12.94 -6.46 -12.79
N MET A 191 13.19 -5.55 -13.73
CA MET A 191 13.90 -4.30 -13.49
C MET A 191 12.97 -3.14 -13.82
N ALA A 192 12.37 -2.53 -12.80
CA ALA A 192 11.51 -1.36 -12.96
C ALA A 192 12.34 -0.09 -12.99
N ILE A 193 12.12 0.74 -14.00
CA ILE A 193 12.92 1.94 -14.28
C ILE A 193 11.96 3.12 -14.43
N ASP A 194 12.00 4.04 -13.48
CA ASP A 194 11.43 5.38 -13.67
C ASP A 194 12.52 6.28 -14.29
N THR A 195 12.28 6.68 -15.54
CA THR A 195 13.24 7.45 -16.32
C THR A 195 13.19 8.92 -15.92
N CYS A 196 14.35 9.53 -15.69
CA CYS A 196 14.41 10.95 -15.37
C CYS A 196 13.97 11.81 -16.58
N GLY A 197 13.08 12.77 -16.31
CA GLY A 197 12.63 13.74 -17.29
C GLY A 197 13.46 15.03 -17.36
N GLY A 198 14.73 14.98 -16.99
CA GLY A 198 15.53 16.17 -16.76
C GLY A 198 15.09 16.97 -15.52
N GLY A 199 15.84 18.05 -15.23
CA GLY A 199 15.68 18.86 -14.02
C GLY A 199 16.18 18.17 -12.75
N ASN A 200 15.56 18.46 -11.61
CA ASN A 200 15.93 17.88 -10.31
C ASN A 200 15.36 16.47 -10.05
N ASN A 201 14.74 15.84 -11.06
CA ASN A 201 14.19 14.50 -10.93
C ASN A 201 15.33 13.47 -10.94
N MET A 202 15.17 12.39 -10.17
CA MET A 202 16.13 11.30 -10.16
C MET A 202 15.68 10.22 -11.14
N MET A 203 16.63 9.50 -11.72
CA MET A 203 16.33 8.18 -12.28
C MET A 203 16.27 7.21 -11.11
N ALA A 204 15.24 6.37 -11.08
CA ALA A 204 15.13 5.30 -10.09
C ALA A 204 15.04 3.94 -10.77
N ILE A 205 15.80 2.97 -10.23
CA ILE A 205 15.81 1.58 -10.68
C ILE A 205 15.48 0.71 -9.48
N VAL A 206 14.48 -0.15 -9.59
CA VAL A 206 14.11 -1.12 -8.56
C VAL A 206 14.00 -2.49 -9.21
N SER A 207 14.81 -3.43 -8.74
CA SER A 207 14.91 -4.77 -9.30
C SER A 207 14.48 -5.82 -8.30
N GLY A 208 13.76 -6.82 -8.77
CA GLY A 208 13.18 -7.86 -7.94
C GLY A 208 12.55 -9.00 -8.72
N TYR A 209 11.98 -9.96 -8.01
CA TYR A 209 11.26 -11.08 -8.61
C TYR A 209 10.01 -11.41 -7.79
N LEU A 210 9.05 -12.05 -8.45
CA LEU A 210 7.89 -12.61 -7.77
C LEU A 210 8.23 -13.98 -7.24
N THR A 211 7.92 -14.23 -5.97
CA THR A 211 8.19 -15.52 -5.31
C THR A 211 6.93 -16.08 -4.68
N VAL A 212 6.87 -17.40 -4.58
CA VAL A 212 5.78 -18.10 -3.90
C VAL A 212 6.05 -18.15 -2.39
N GLN A 213 4.99 -18.14 -1.59
CA GLN A 213 5.06 -17.97 -0.13
C GLN A 213 6.00 -18.94 0.62
N HIS A 214 6.36 -20.08 -0.01
CA HIS A 214 7.18 -21.14 0.58
C HIS A 214 8.67 -21.07 0.24
N ASP A 215 9.08 -20.22 -0.71
CA ASP A 215 10.47 -20.19 -1.21
C ASP A 215 11.37 -19.24 -0.39
N LEU A 216 10.79 -18.37 0.44
CA LEU A 216 11.52 -17.54 1.42
C LEU A 216 11.92 -18.39 2.64
N VAL A 217 12.82 -19.36 2.44
CA VAL A 217 13.40 -20.13 3.54
C VAL A 217 14.41 -19.26 4.27
N MET A 218 14.13 -18.97 5.55
CA MET A 218 15.01 -18.18 6.40
C MET A 218 16.32 -18.93 6.66
N GLY A 219 17.44 -18.36 6.20
CA GLY A 219 18.78 -18.78 6.60
C GLY A 219 19.06 -18.40 8.05
N ARG A 220 18.59 -19.21 8.99
CA ARG A 220 19.10 -19.28 10.36
C ARG A 220 19.06 -20.76 10.76
N ASP A 221 20.14 -21.47 10.45
CA ASP A 221 20.43 -22.85 10.86
C ASP A 221 19.33 -23.90 10.59
N GLY A 222 19.34 -24.57 9.44
CA GLY A 222 18.38 -25.65 9.19
C GLY A 222 18.55 -26.42 7.88
N MET A 223 19.44 -27.39 7.88
CA MET A 223 19.81 -28.30 6.77
C MET A 223 18.70 -29.28 6.28
N TRP A 224 17.41 -28.96 6.44
CA TRP A 224 16.31 -29.94 6.24
C TRP A 224 15.24 -29.58 5.19
N GLY A 225 15.14 -28.33 4.74
CA GLY A 225 14.04 -27.90 3.84
C GLY A 225 14.17 -28.36 2.37
N ALA A 226 15.38 -28.38 1.82
CA ALA A 226 15.59 -28.60 0.38
C ALA A 226 15.41 -30.07 -0.07
N GLY A 227 15.50 -31.04 0.85
CA GLY A 227 15.40 -32.46 0.52
C GLY A 227 13.98 -32.96 0.23
N ILE A 228 12.97 -32.33 0.84
CA ILE A 228 11.57 -32.80 0.77
C ILE A 228 10.89 -32.36 -0.53
N LEU A 229 11.18 -31.15 -1.03
CA LEU A 229 10.58 -30.63 -2.26
C LEU A 229 11.04 -31.37 -3.53
N ARG A 230 12.27 -31.90 -3.55
CA ARG A 230 12.76 -32.75 -4.66
C ARG A 230 12.05 -34.09 -4.76
N ALA A 231 11.56 -34.62 -3.64
CA ALA A 231 10.87 -35.91 -3.60
C ALA A 231 9.41 -35.83 -4.10
N PHE A 232 8.76 -34.66 -3.96
CA PHE A 232 7.35 -34.49 -4.35
C PHE A 232 7.15 -34.04 -5.79
N TYR A 233 8.11 -33.34 -6.41
CA TYR A 233 7.95 -32.77 -7.76
C TYR A 233 8.94 -33.30 -8.81
N GLY A 234 9.92 -34.13 -8.41
CA GLY A 234 10.86 -34.76 -9.32
C GLY A 234 10.31 -36.04 -9.96
N GLY A 235 9.48 -35.89 -11.00
CA GLY A 235 9.13 -36.99 -11.89
C GLY A 235 10.34 -37.43 -12.72
N SER A 236 11.20 -38.28 -12.15
CA SER A 236 12.26 -38.97 -12.88
C SER A 236 12.50 -40.34 -12.26
N SER A 237 12.34 -41.36 -13.10
CA SER A 237 12.53 -42.77 -12.79
C SER A 237 13.97 -43.06 -12.37
N LEU A 238 14.22 -43.10 -11.06
CA LEU A 238 15.43 -43.68 -10.50
C LEU A 238 15.37 -45.21 -10.66
N ARG A 239 16.03 -45.73 -11.70
CA ARG A 239 16.39 -47.15 -11.78
C ARG A 239 17.43 -47.45 -10.70
N PHE A 240 17.00 -48.13 -9.63
CA PHE A 240 17.93 -48.74 -8.70
C PHE A 240 18.70 -49.88 -9.40
N ARG A 241 20.02 -49.72 -9.49
CA ARG A 241 20.94 -50.79 -9.87
C ARG A 241 20.99 -51.78 -8.70
N LYS A 242 20.54 -53.02 -8.92
CA LYS A 242 20.67 -54.14 -7.96
C LYS A 242 22.14 -54.31 -7.60
N THR A 243 22.49 -54.07 -6.33
CA THR A 243 23.64 -54.73 -5.69
C THR A 243 23.08 -55.76 -4.71
N ALA A 244 23.66 -56.96 -4.78
CA ALA A 244 23.18 -58.17 -4.12
C ALA A 244 23.50 -58.19 -2.61
N GLY A 245 22.57 -58.74 -1.82
CA GLY A 245 22.75 -59.13 -0.42
C GLY A 245 21.42 -59.56 0.21
N PRO A 246 21.31 -60.74 0.86
CA PRO A 246 20.04 -61.33 1.25
C PRO A 246 19.48 -60.75 2.58
N PRO A 247 18.18 -60.93 2.87
CA PRO A 247 17.52 -60.26 3.99
C PRO A 247 17.56 -61.08 5.28
N SER A 248 17.71 -60.41 6.42
CA SER A 248 17.27 -60.92 7.72
C SER A 248 15.95 -60.25 8.12
N ALA A 249 14.98 -61.10 8.42
CA ALA A 249 13.60 -60.75 8.77
C ALA A 249 13.51 -60.23 10.22
N GLY A 250 12.57 -59.30 10.48
CA GLY A 250 12.33 -58.81 11.84
C GLY A 250 11.31 -57.67 11.97
N MET A 251 10.09 -57.86 11.49
CA MET A 251 8.82 -57.48 12.16
C MET A 251 8.70 -56.09 12.84
N LYS A 252 8.01 -55.14 12.18
CA LYS A 252 7.01 -54.19 12.78
C LYS A 252 6.38 -53.29 11.70
N ARG A 253 5.31 -53.76 11.05
CA ARG A 253 4.34 -52.93 10.29
C ARG A 253 2.94 -53.54 10.35
N VAL A 254 2.32 -53.50 11.53
CA VAL A 254 0.87 -53.71 11.67
C VAL A 254 0.35 -52.76 12.74
N LEU A 255 0.07 -51.50 12.35
CA LEU A 255 -0.83 -50.63 13.12
C LEU A 255 -1.33 -49.39 12.36
N PHE A 256 -0.81 -49.09 11.16
CA PHE A 256 -1.23 -47.90 10.41
C PHE A 256 -2.37 -48.14 9.41
N ALA A 257 -2.57 -49.38 8.94
CA ALA A 257 -3.52 -49.68 7.86
C ALA A 257 -4.99 -49.85 8.31
N ARG A 258 -5.27 -49.95 9.61
CA ARG A 258 -6.61 -50.27 10.11
C ARG A 258 -7.48 -49.04 10.41
N ASN A 259 -6.88 -47.89 10.68
CA ASN A 259 -7.62 -46.64 10.98
C ASN A 259 -8.06 -45.88 9.72
N PHE A 260 -7.34 -46.01 8.60
CA PHE A 260 -7.67 -45.28 7.37
C PHE A 260 -8.90 -45.84 6.64
N VAL A 261 -9.13 -47.16 6.74
CA VAL A 261 -10.28 -47.83 6.10
C VAL A 261 -11.59 -47.57 6.87
N LEU A 262 -11.51 -47.36 8.19
CA LEU A 262 -12.66 -47.00 9.03
C LEU A 262 -13.09 -45.53 8.82
N PHE A 263 -12.14 -44.62 8.63
CA PHE A 263 -12.42 -43.20 8.35
C PHE A 263 -13.07 -43.00 6.97
N GLY A 264 -12.57 -43.69 5.94
CA GLY A 264 -13.14 -43.63 4.58
C GLY A 264 -14.57 -44.15 4.48
N ARG A 265 -14.94 -45.16 5.29
CA ARG A 265 -16.31 -45.71 5.31
C ARG A 265 -17.33 -44.81 6.03
N LEU A 266 -16.88 -43.96 6.96
CA LEU A 266 -17.74 -43.01 7.67
C LEU A 266 -18.14 -41.81 6.79
N ILE A 267 -17.21 -41.33 5.95
CA ILE A 267 -17.46 -40.22 5.01
C ILE A 267 -18.42 -40.65 3.89
N ILE A 268 -18.27 -41.87 3.37
CA ILE A 268 -19.15 -42.38 2.31
C ILE A 268 -20.58 -42.64 2.82
N ARG A 269 -20.77 -42.94 4.12
CA ARG A 269 -22.10 -43.08 4.72
C ARG A 269 -22.81 -41.75 4.95
N ARG A 270 -22.09 -40.66 5.26
CA ARG A 270 -22.71 -39.32 5.41
C ARG A 270 -23.08 -38.66 4.08
N LEU A 271 -22.38 -38.96 3.00
CA LEU A 271 -22.67 -38.37 1.68
C LEU A 271 -23.90 -38.97 0.96
N LYS A 272 -24.43 -40.10 1.43
CA LYS A 272 -25.65 -40.70 0.85
C LYS A 272 -26.97 -40.09 1.34
N HIS A 273 -26.95 -39.22 2.35
CA HIS A 273 -28.16 -38.58 2.90
C HIS A 273 -28.45 -37.17 2.35
N LEU A 274 -27.63 -36.65 1.43
CA LEU A 274 -27.84 -35.35 0.77
C LEU A 274 -28.23 -35.56 -0.70
N ALA A 275 -29.38 -36.20 -0.92
CA ALA A 275 -30.04 -36.26 -2.23
C ALA A 275 -31.17 -35.21 -2.27
N PHE A 276 -30.87 -34.02 -2.80
CA PHE A 276 -31.85 -32.98 -3.08
C PHE A 276 -31.90 -32.72 -4.59
N PHE A 277 -32.39 -33.70 -5.35
CA PHE A 277 -32.62 -33.58 -6.79
C PHE A 277 -34.11 -33.45 -7.07
N HIS A 278 -34.66 -32.22 -7.07
CA HIS A 278 -35.93 -31.95 -7.77
C HIS A 278 -36.19 -30.49 -8.19
N LYS A 279 -35.18 -29.62 -8.30
CA LYS A 279 -35.38 -28.20 -8.68
C LYS A 279 -34.52 -27.67 -9.82
N LEU A 280 -33.92 -28.55 -10.63
CA LEU A 280 -33.05 -28.17 -11.75
C LEU A 280 -33.75 -28.14 -13.12
N ALA A 281 -34.96 -28.72 -13.24
CA ALA A 281 -35.74 -28.64 -14.48
C ALA A 281 -36.47 -27.30 -14.66
N TYR A 282 -36.84 -26.63 -13.56
CA TYR A 282 -37.57 -25.34 -13.61
C TYR A 282 -36.66 -24.15 -13.92
N ILE A 283 -35.41 -24.17 -13.45
CA ILE A 283 -34.44 -23.09 -13.68
C ILE A 283 -33.91 -23.07 -15.12
N ARG A 284 -33.96 -24.22 -15.82
CA ARG A 284 -33.47 -24.35 -17.20
C ARG A 284 -34.38 -23.68 -18.23
N ALA A 285 -35.62 -23.35 -17.88
CA ALA A 285 -36.60 -22.76 -18.79
C ALA A 285 -36.67 -21.22 -18.75
N GLN A 286 -36.10 -20.56 -17.73
CA GLN A 286 -36.31 -19.11 -17.50
C GLN A 286 -35.07 -18.22 -17.69
N LEU A 287 -33.89 -18.77 -18.01
CA LEU A 287 -32.65 -17.98 -18.14
C LEU A 287 -32.10 -17.99 -19.57
N ARG A 288 -32.68 -17.14 -20.42
CA ARG A 288 -32.08 -16.67 -21.68
C ARG A 288 -31.64 -15.20 -21.53
N ARG A 289 -30.51 -14.95 -20.84
CA ARG A 289 -29.59 -13.77 -20.92
C ARG A 289 -28.52 -13.84 -19.80
N PRO A 290 -27.34 -13.19 -19.95
CA PRO A 290 -26.17 -13.51 -19.13
C PRO A 290 -26.20 -12.76 -17.79
N VAL A 291 -26.48 -13.48 -16.71
CA VAL A 291 -26.30 -13.03 -15.33
C VAL A 291 -24.96 -13.57 -14.83
N LEU A 292 -23.88 -12.88 -15.17
CA LEU A 292 -22.53 -13.11 -14.60
C LEU A 292 -22.19 -12.13 -13.47
N HIS A 293 -23.02 -11.10 -13.28
CA HIS A 293 -22.78 -10.06 -12.27
C HIS A 293 -23.39 -10.38 -10.89
N LEU A 294 -24.43 -11.22 -10.80
CA LEU A 294 -25.20 -11.39 -9.56
C LEU A 294 -24.69 -12.52 -8.64
N VAL A 295 -23.86 -13.44 -9.15
CA VAL A 295 -23.33 -14.56 -8.34
C VAL A 295 -22.02 -14.19 -7.62
N ALA A 296 -21.39 -13.09 -8.02
CA ALA A 296 -20.13 -12.62 -7.43
C ALA A 296 -20.31 -11.94 -6.05
N GLU A 297 -21.52 -11.52 -5.68
CA GLU A 297 -21.77 -10.81 -4.42
C GLU A 297 -22.13 -11.73 -3.25
N THR A 298 -22.39 -13.03 -3.47
CA THR A 298 -22.90 -13.94 -2.42
C THR A 298 -21.93 -15.04 -1.99
N PHE A 299 -20.78 -15.22 -2.66
CA PHE A 299 -19.78 -16.22 -2.30
C PHE A 299 -18.40 -15.58 -2.25
N SER A 300 -17.60 -15.91 -1.22
CA SER A 300 -16.18 -15.52 -1.24
C SER A 300 -15.55 -16.13 -2.50
N ALA A 301 -14.80 -15.32 -3.26
CA ALA A 301 -14.19 -15.74 -4.51
C ALA A 301 -13.36 -17.03 -4.36
N GLN A 302 -12.83 -17.26 -3.16
CA GLN A 302 -12.11 -18.48 -2.77
C GLN A 302 -12.99 -19.74 -2.86
N VAL A 303 -14.21 -19.71 -2.32
CA VAL A 303 -15.13 -20.87 -2.31
C VAL A 303 -15.57 -21.25 -3.73
N LEU A 304 -15.83 -20.24 -4.57
CA LEU A 304 -16.21 -20.45 -5.97
C LEU A 304 -15.06 -21.05 -6.77
N VAL A 305 -13.83 -20.57 -6.56
CA VAL A 305 -12.63 -21.10 -7.21
C VAL A 305 -12.32 -22.52 -6.73
N ASP A 306 -12.39 -22.79 -5.44
CA ASP A 306 -12.17 -24.13 -4.87
C ASP A 306 -13.21 -25.13 -5.41
N HIS A 307 -14.46 -24.70 -5.59
CA HIS A 307 -15.50 -25.51 -6.24
C HIS A 307 -15.22 -25.74 -7.73
N ILE A 308 -14.73 -24.72 -8.46
CA ILE A 308 -14.35 -24.86 -9.86
C ILE A 308 -13.16 -25.82 -9.99
N VAL A 309 -12.15 -25.71 -9.13
CA VAL A 309 -10.97 -26.59 -9.13
C VAL A 309 -11.35 -28.02 -8.77
N ALA A 310 -12.13 -28.22 -7.71
CA ALA A 310 -12.64 -29.54 -7.32
C ALA A 310 -13.55 -30.16 -8.38
N GLY A 311 -14.35 -29.35 -9.09
CA GLY A 311 -15.19 -29.79 -10.20
C GLY A 311 -14.39 -30.15 -11.46
N VAL A 312 -13.25 -29.49 -11.71
CA VAL A 312 -12.35 -29.80 -12.82
C VAL A 312 -11.67 -31.16 -12.63
N ASP A 313 -11.29 -31.50 -11.40
CA ASP A 313 -10.65 -32.79 -11.09
C ASP A 313 -11.64 -33.98 -11.15
N GLN A 314 -12.95 -33.71 -11.16
CA GLN A 314 -14.00 -34.74 -11.24
C GLN A 314 -14.64 -34.93 -12.63
N GLN A 315 -14.26 -34.14 -13.65
CA GLN A 315 -14.89 -34.22 -14.98
C GLN A 315 -14.13 -35.10 -15.99
N LYS A 316 -14.92 -35.78 -16.84
CA LYS A 316 -14.45 -36.56 -17.99
C LYS A 316 -13.59 -35.71 -18.94
N PRO A 317 -12.54 -36.30 -19.54
CA PRO A 317 -11.64 -35.59 -20.45
C PRO A 317 -12.41 -35.10 -21.67
N GLY A 318 -12.60 -33.78 -21.80
CA GLY A 318 -13.35 -33.22 -22.93
C GLY A 318 -13.76 -31.75 -22.88
N VAL A 319 -13.49 -30.99 -21.80
CA VAL A 319 -13.87 -29.56 -21.72
C VAL A 319 -12.60 -28.67 -21.66
N PRO A 320 -12.11 -28.16 -22.81
CA PRO A 320 -10.88 -27.35 -22.89
C PRO A 320 -10.93 -26.03 -22.11
N PHE A 321 -12.14 -25.50 -21.88
CA PHE A 321 -12.35 -24.18 -21.28
C PHE A 321 -11.99 -24.15 -19.80
N CYS A 322 -12.44 -25.15 -19.02
CA CYS A 322 -12.21 -25.19 -17.57
C CYS A 322 -10.73 -25.44 -17.20
N HIS A 323 -10.01 -26.22 -18.03
CA HIS A 323 -8.59 -26.46 -17.86
C HIS A 323 -7.74 -25.19 -18.05
N LYS A 324 -8.14 -24.30 -18.97
CA LYS A 324 -7.43 -23.05 -19.22
C LYS A 324 -7.62 -22.06 -18.07
N ILE A 325 -8.84 -21.95 -17.54
CA ILE A 325 -9.16 -21.12 -16.37
C ILE A 325 -8.44 -21.66 -15.12
N ALA A 326 -8.54 -22.97 -14.83
CA ALA A 326 -7.88 -23.56 -13.68
C ALA A 326 -6.34 -23.48 -13.74
N ARG A 327 -5.74 -23.47 -14.94
CA ARG A 327 -4.29 -23.28 -15.11
C ARG A 327 -3.86 -21.83 -14.88
N VAL A 328 -4.66 -20.86 -15.30
CA VAL A 328 -4.42 -19.43 -15.03
C VAL A 328 -4.59 -19.14 -13.55
N LEU A 329 -5.69 -19.60 -12.93
CA LEU A 329 -5.94 -19.42 -11.51
C LEU A 329 -4.84 -20.05 -10.64
N ARG A 330 -4.38 -21.26 -10.96
CA ARG A 330 -3.25 -21.91 -10.26
C ARG A 330 -1.91 -21.18 -10.44
N ARG A 331 -1.66 -20.52 -11.58
CA ARG A 331 -0.42 -19.74 -11.77
C ARG A 331 -0.41 -18.43 -10.98
N VAL A 332 -1.59 -17.86 -10.76
CA VAL A 332 -1.76 -16.52 -10.15
C VAL A 332 -1.87 -16.63 -8.63
N GLN A 333 -2.51 -17.68 -8.11
CA GLN A 333 -2.69 -17.92 -6.67
C GLN A 333 -1.39 -18.24 -5.90
N HIS A 334 -0.25 -18.36 -6.58
CA HIS A 334 1.00 -18.72 -5.91
C HIS A 334 2.06 -17.62 -5.93
N LEU A 335 2.00 -16.63 -6.84
CA LEU A 335 2.96 -15.53 -6.87
C LEU A 335 2.56 -14.47 -5.85
N ASP A 336 2.89 -14.72 -4.59
CA ASP A 336 2.33 -13.96 -3.47
C ASP A 336 3.23 -12.85 -2.96
N ASN A 337 4.54 -12.91 -3.23
CA ASN A 337 5.51 -11.98 -2.64
C ASN A 337 6.33 -11.26 -3.70
N VAL A 338 6.70 -10.01 -3.40
CA VAL A 338 7.65 -9.20 -4.16
C VAL A 338 8.96 -9.16 -3.39
N ALA A 339 10.00 -9.80 -3.91
CA ALA A 339 11.35 -9.77 -3.36
C ALA A 339 12.20 -8.74 -4.10
N VAL A 340 12.54 -7.64 -3.43
CA VAL A 340 13.42 -6.57 -3.92
C VAL A 340 14.87 -6.93 -3.64
N ILE A 341 15.70 -7.00 -4.68
CA ILE A 341 17.11 -7.41 -4.60
C ILE A 341 18.10 -6.26 -4.79
N SER A 342 17.68 -5.19 -5.46
CA SER A 342 18.52 -4.02 -5.71
C SER A 342 17.66 -2.78 -5.94
N MET A 343 18.14 -1.63 -5.48
CA MET A 343 17.55 -0.33 -5.74
C MET A 343 18.65 0.69 -5.95
N ASP A 344 18.48 1.58 -6.93
CA ASP A 344 19.36 2.71 -7.15
C ASP A 344 18.52 3.95 -7.47
N ALA A 345 18.87 5.10 -6.89
CA ALA A 345 18.27 6.39 -7.20
C ALA A 345 19.38 7.42 -7.39
N THR A 346 19.50 7.96 -8.61
CA THR A 346 20.59 8.87 -8.97
C THR A 346 20.04 10.03 -9.81
N ALA A 347 20.45 11.25 -9.49
CA ALA A 347 20.20 12.40 -10.36
C ALA A 347 21.08 12.28 -11.61
N VAL A 348 20.45 12.04 -12.76
CA VAL A 348 21.14 11.84 -14.04
C VAL A 348 21.03 13.12 -14.86
N THR A 349 22.18 13.71 -15.21
CA THR A 349 22.25 14.98 -15.94
C THR A 349 22.71 14.81 -17.39
N SER A 350 23.12 13.61 -17.80
CA SER A 350 23.63 13.33 -19.15
C SER A 350 23.35 11.90 -19.60
N ASP A 351 23.34 11.68 -20.92
CA ASP A 351 23.16 10.35 -21.51
C ASP A 351 24.28 9.37 -21.15
N ASN A 352 25.51 9.87 -20.95
CA ASN A 352 26.63 9.05 -20.52
C ASN A 352 26.42 8.56 -19.08
N GLN A 353 25.92 9.43 -18.21
CA GLN A 353 25.58 9.06 -16.84
C GLN A 353 24.38 8.09 -16.83
N LEU A 354 23.35 8.32 -17.65
CA LEU A 354 22.23 7.38 -17.82
C LEU A 354 22.74 5.99 -18.20
N THR A 355 23.61 5.94 -19.21
CA THR A 355 24.21 4.69 -19.70
C THR A 355 25.05 4.02 -18.62
N HIS A 356 25.87 4.79 -17.89
CA HIS A 356 26.72 4.29 -16.83
C HIS A 356 25.89 3.68 -15.69
N GLU A 357 24.91 4.41 -15.16
CA GLU A 357 24.10 3.96 -14.03
C GLU A 357 23.27 2.71 -14.38
N LEU A 358 22.61 2.70 -15.54
CA LEU A 358 21.86 1.52 -16.01
C LEU A 358 22.76 0.31 -16.27
N SER A 359 23.90 0.53 -16.91
CA SER A 359 24.89 -0.52 -17.19
C SER A 359 25.45 -1.11 -15.91
N SER A 360 25.81 -0.24 -14.96
CA SER A 360 26.34 -0.61 -13.66
C SER A 360 25.31 -1.43 -12.87
N HIS A 361 24.04 -1.00 -12.82
CA HIS A 361 22.97 -1.77 -12.19
C HIS A 361 22.74 -3.13 -12.87
N ALA A 362 22.65 -3.15 -14.21
CA ALA A 362 22.40 -4.37 -14.98
C ALA A 362 23.55 -5.38 -14.84
N GLN A 363 24.80 -4.91 -14.84
CA GLN A 363 25.97 -5.75 -14.61
C GLN A 363 25.94 -6.35 -13.20
N ARG A 364 25.68 -5.54 -12.16
CA ARG A 364 25.55 -6.04 -10.77
C ARG A 364 24.46 -7.10 -10.65
N LEU A 365 23.34 -6.94 -11.34
CA LEU A 365 22.31 -8.00 -11.38
C LEU A 365 22.85 -9.25 -12.08
N ARG A 366 23.50 -9.11 -13.24
CA ARG A 366 24.03 -10.24 -14.00
C ARG A 366 25.05 -11.05 -13.22
N ASP A 367 25.92 -10.39 -12.48
CA ASP A 367 26.91 -11.04 -11.61
C ASP A 367 26.26 -11.86 -10.49
N ARG A 368 25.02 -11.54 -10.11
CA ARG A 368 24.28 -12.20 -9.03
C ARG A 368 23.30 -13.26 -9.50
N MET A 369 22.86 -13.18 -10.74
CA MET A 369 21.84 -14.05 -11.30
C MET A 369 22.48 -15.26 -11.99
N HIS A 370 21.71 -16.34 -12.11
CA HIS A 370 22.10 -17.44 -12.97
C HIS A 370 22.22 -16.95 -14.42
N ALA A 371 23.20 -17.45 -15.18
CA ALA A 371 23.45 -17.03 -16.56
C ALA A 371 22.22 -17.17 -17.50
N THR A 372 21.29 -18.06 -17.14
CA THR A 372 20.05 -18.33 -17.87
C THR A 372 18.85 -17.49 -17.43
N ALA A 373 18.96 -16.70 -16.35
CA ALA A 373 17.87 -15.85 -15.87
C ALA A 373 17.62 -14.70 -16.85
N CYS A 374 16.36 -14.40 -17.16
CA CYS A 374 16.01 -13.31 -18.05
C CYS A 374 15.80 -12.01 -17.26
N ILE A 375 16.39 -10.90 -17.71
CA ILE A 375 16.01 -9.57 -17.22
C ILE A 375 14.79 -9.13 -18.01
N ILE A 376 13.68 -8.84 -17.33
CA ILE A 376 12.50 -8.21 -17.91
C ILE A 376 12.45 -6.76 -17.44
N SER A 377 12.82 -5.82 -18.31
CA SER A 377 12.77 -4.41 -17.95
C SER A 377 11.36 -3.83 -18.06
N ILE A 378 10.97 -3.02 -17.09
CA ILE A 378 9.70 -2.30 -17.00
C ILE A 378 10.05 -0.82 -17.06
N ILE A 379 10.07 -0.24 -18.25
CA ILE A 379 10.58 1.11 -18.47
C ILE A 379 9.41 2.08 -18.52
N GLU A 380 9.36 3.07 -17.63
CA GLU A 380 8.37 4.14 -17.73
C GLU A 380 8.57 4.93 -19.03
N ALA A 381 7.48 5.14 -19.78
CA ALA A 381 7.47 5.84 -21.05
C ALA A 381 6.65 7.15 -20.99
N ASN A 382 6.59 7.79 -19.82
CA ASN A 382 5.89 9.06 -19.66
C ASN A 382 6.71 10.25 -20.18
N TYR A 383 7.99 10.32 -19.82
CA TYR A 383 8.88 11.36 -20.28
C TYR A 383 9.62 10.92 -21.55
N GLY A 384 9.73 11.80 -22.55
CA GLY A 384 10.29 11.45 -23.86
C GLY A 384 9.51 10.39 -24.65
N GLY A 385 8.40 9.89 -24.09
CA GLY A 385 7.59 8.82 -24.66
C GLY A 385 8.40 7.55 -24.91
N TRP A 386 8.04 6.87 -25.99
CA TRP A 386 8.71 5.64 -26.44
C TRP A 386 10.17 5.84 -26.84
N VAL A 387 10.62 7.07 -27.14
CA VAL A 387 11.99 7.33 -27.61
C VAL A 387 12.98 7.10 -26.47
N GLN A 388 12.71 7.67 -25.29
CA GLN A 388 13.56 7.47 -24.12
C GLN A 388 13.50 6.01 -23.64
N ALA A 389 12.32 5.40 -23.63
CA ALA A 389 12.18 4.00 -23.27
C ALA A 389 12.93 3.06 -24.23
N SER A 390 12.91 3.34 -25.53
CA SER A 390 13.70 2.60 -26.54
C SER A 390 15.20 2.79 -26.33
N ARG A 391 15.65 3.98 -25.93
CA ARG A 391 17.06 4.23 -25.62
C ARG A 391 17.52 3.43 -24.41
N VAL A 392 16.72 3.39 -23.34
CA VAL A 392 16.99 2.56 -22.15
C VAL A 392 17.05 1.08 -22.54
N ALA A 393 16.11 0.60 -23.36
CA ALA A 393 16.12 -0.78 -23.86
C ALA A 393 17.41 -1.11 -24.63
N GLN A 394 17.91 -0.21 -25.49
CA GLN A 394 19.19 -0.37 -26.20
C GLN A 394 20.39 -0.45 -25.25
N ILE A 395 20.42 0.37 -24.20
CA ILE A 395 21.49 0.34 -23.18
C ILE A 395 21.51 -1.03 -22.48
N LEU A 396 20.35 -1.64 -22.28
CA LEU A 396 20.22 -2.95 -21.63
C LEU A 396 20.51 -4.14 -22.56
N GLN A 397 20.50 -3.94 -23.88
CA GLN A 397 20.68 -5.00 -24.88
C GLN A 397 21.93 -5.87 -24.71
N PRO A 398 23.10 -5.37 -24.26
CA PRO A 398 24.28 -6.20 -24.03
C PRO A 398 24.13 -7.23 -22.90
N TYR A 399 23.20 -7.02 -21.96
CA TYR A 399 23.03 -7.85 -20.76
C TYR A 399 22.04 -9.01 -21.00
N GLN A 400 22.30 -9.83 -22.03
CA GLN A 400 21.44 -10.95 -22.40
C GLN A 400 21.43 -12.10 -21.37
N PRO A 401 20.33 -12.88 -21.25
CA PRO A 401 19.05 -12.71 -21.95
C PRO A 401 18.19 -11.57 -21.38
N VAL A 402 17.82 -10.57 -22.18
CA VAL A 402 16.99 -9.43 -21.75
C VAL A 402 15.78 -9.27 -22.66
N ARG A 403 14.64 -8.89 -22.06
CA ARG A 403 13.38 -8.57 -22.74
C ARG A 403 12.76 -7.32 -22.11
N HIS A 404 11.89 -6.64 -22.84
CA HIS A 404 11.29 -5.40 -22.35
C HIS A 404 9.76 -5.52 -22.35
N LEU A 405 9.10 -5.05 -21.30
CA LEU A 405 7.64 -4.94 -21.31
C LEU A 405 7.19 -3.82 -22.25
N SER A 406 6.09 -4.07 -22.95
CA SER A 406 5.42 -3.12 -23.83
C SER A 406 3.94 -3.05 -23.47
N ALA A 407 3.50 -1.84 -23.11
CA ALA A 407 2.08 -1.48 -23.08
C ALA A 407 1.59 -1.05 -24.49
N ASP A 408 2.46 -0.98 -25.48
CA ASP A 408 2.09 -0.63 -26.85
C ASP A 408 1.26 -1.76 -27.48
N SER A 409 -0.02 -1.48 -27.69
CA SER A 409 -0.95 -2.36 -28.40
C SER A 409 -0.84 -2.24 -29.92
N SER A 410 -0.02 -1.31 -30.41
CA SER A 410 0.26 -1.20 -31.84
C SER A 410 1.07 -2.39 -32.35
N LYS A 411 1.13 -2.54 -33.68
CA LYS A 411 1.94 -3.58 -34.33
C LYS A 411 3.45 -3.40 -34.09
N LEU A 412 3.90 -2.22 -33.68
CA LEU A 412 5.31 -1.91 -33.50
C LEU A 412 5.88 -2.46 -32.19
N ARG A 413 5.04 -2.73 -31.19
CA ARG A 413 5.44 -3.26 -29.87
C ARG A 413 6.65 -2.52 -29.30
N ARG A 414 6.51 -1.22 -29.10
CA ARG A 414 7.62 -0.39 -28.58
C ARG A 414 7.84 -0.69 -27.10
N PRO A 415 9.11 -0.75 -26.64
CA PRO A 415 9.40 -1.01 -25.23
C PRO A 415 8.93 0.17 -24.37
N GLY A 416 8.32 -0.15 -23.23
CA GLY A 416 7.90 0.81 -22.22
C GLY A 416 6.45 0.64 -21.79
N VAL A 417 6.14 1.25 -20.65
CA VAL A 417 4.80 1.26 -20.05
C VAL A 417 4.39 2.70 -19.75
N LEU A 418 3.14 3.04 -20.08
CA LEU A 418 2.58 4.37 -19.82
C LEU A 418 2.04 4.43 -18.39
N THR A 419 2.37 5.48 -17.64
CA THR A 419 1.80 5.70 -16.30
C THR A 419 0.73 6.80 -16.32
N SER A 420 -0.43 6.45 -16.89
CA SER A 420 -1.66 7.25 -16.80
C SER A 420 -2.15 7.36 -15.36
N ALA A 421 -3.02 8.33 -15.06
CA ALA A 421 -3.63 8.47 -13.73
C ALA A 421 -4.32 7.17 -13.26
N GLU A 422 -5.02 6.48 -14.16
CA GLU A 422 -5.69 5.20 -13.86
C GLU A 422 -4.68 4.08 -13.59
N SER A 423 -3.63 3.96 -14.39
CA SER A 423 -2.59 2.96 -14.15
C SER A 423 -1.83 3.24 -12.85
N LYS A 424 -1.53 4.50 -12.52
CA LYS A 424 -0.93 4.90 -11.23
C LYS A 424 -1.80 4.46 -10.05
N GLU A 425 -3.12 4.67 -10.14
CA GLU A 425 -4.07 4.22 -9.12
C GLU A 425 -4.02 2.70 -8.92
N ARG A 426 -3.99 1.92 -10.02
CA ARG A 426 -3.90 0.46 -9.97
C ARG A 426 -2.58 -0.01 -9.38
N MET A 427 -1.46 0.58 -9.80
CA MET A 427 -0.14 0.22 -9.28
C MET A 427 -0.01 0.54 -7.79
N ARG A 428 -0.52 1.70 -7.36
CA ARG A 428 -0.59 2.07 -5.94
C ARG A 428 -1.47 1.10 -5.16
N HIS A 429 -2.64 0.69 -5.67
CA HIS A 429 -3.49 -0.31 -5.00
C HIS A 429 -2.74 -1.63 -4.79
N GLU A 430 -2.04 -2.08 -5.81
CA GLU A 430 -1.31 -3.34 -5.75
C GLU A 430 -0.15 -3.28 -4.76
N LEU A 431 0.63 -2.19 -4.76
CA LEU A 431 1.69 -2.00 -3.78
C LEU A 431 1.13 -1.87 -2.35
N GLN A 432 0.04 -1.13 -2.14
CA GLN A 432 -0.61 -1.03 -0.84
C GLN A 432 -1.08 -2.41 -0.34
N ARG A 433 -1.64 -3.24 -1.21
CA ARG A 433 -2.04 -4.61 -0.87
C ARG A 433 -0.84 -5.44 -0.40
N TYR A 434 0.28 -5.41 -1.13
CA TYR A 434 1.49 -6.13 -0.73
C TYR A 434 2.09 -5.59 0.58
N LEU A 435 2.04 -4.28 0.82
CA LEU A 435 2.53 -3.69 2.08
C LEU A 435 1.64 -4.09 3.26
N ALA A 436 0.32 -4.02 3.10
CA ALA A 436 -0.64 -4.41 4.14
C ALA A 436 -0.53 -5.88 4.52
N GLU A 437 -0.34 -6.75 3.54
CA GLU A 437 -0.23 -8.21 3.72
C GLU A 437 1.19 -8.67 4.08
N ASN A 438 2.15 -7.74 4.28
CA ASN A 438 3.56 -8.04 4.54
C ASN A 438 4.18 -8.99 3.49
N ARG A 439 3.94 -8.68 2.21
CA ARG A 439 4.39 -9.46 1.04
C ARG A 439 5.53 -8.78 0.27
N VAL A 440 5.96 -7.60 0.69
CA VAL A 440 7.19 -6.96 0.17
C VAL A 440 8.37 -7.36 1.06
N HIS A 441 9.41 -7.91 0.45
CA HIS A 441 10.64 -8.34 1.10
C HIS A 441 11.81 -7.59 0.48
N MET A 442 12.74 -7.13 1.31
CA MET A 442 13.96 -6.45 0.86
C MET A 442 15.19 -7.25 1.26
N GLU A 443 16.09 -7.42 0.30
CA GLU A 443 17.44 -7.91 0.54
C GLU A 443 18.38 -6.72 0.74
N LEU A 444 19.00 -6.61 1.92
CA LEU A 444 20.12 -5.67 2.10
C LEU A 444 21.43 -6.36 1.80
N ARG A 445 22.34 -5.59 1.19
CA ARG A 445 23.75 -5.94 1.15
C ARG A 445 24.60 -4.68 1.25
N GLU A 446 25.74 -4.82 1.92
CA GLU A 446 26.75 -3.76 2.02
C GLU A 446 27.42 -3.47 0.66
N GLN A 447 27.46 -4.44 -0.25
CA GLN A 447 28.09 -4.30 -1.57
C GLN A 447 27.12 -4.60 -2.70
N GLY A 448 26.88 -3.61 -3.55
CA GLY A 448 26.18 -3.75 -4.84
C GLY A 448 24.69 -4.13 -4.77
N GLY A 449 24.08 -4.09 -3.59
CA GLY A 449 22.64 -4.26 -3.38
C GLY A 449 21.97 -2.98 -2.90
N THR A 450 20.72 -3.11 -2.47
CA THR A 450 19.95 -2.01 -1.88
C THR A 450 20.66 -1.44 -0.64
N ARG A 451 21.06 -0.16 -0.69
CA ARG A 451 21.66 0.52 0.47
C ARG A 451 20.58 0.87 1.49
N VAL A 452 20.97 0.99 2.75
CA VAL A 452 20.03 1.42 3.82
C VAL A 452 19.42 2.77 3.49
N ASP A 453 20.21 3.68 2.91
CA ASP A 453 19.77 5.01 2.50
C ASP A 453 18.70 4.96 1.40
N ASP A 454 18.81 4.01 0.45
CA ASP A 454 17.81 3.85 -0.60
C ASP A 454 16.46 3.38 -0.02
N VAL A 455 16.48 2.51 1.02
CA VAL A 455 15.25 2.09 1.72
C VAL A 455 14.63 3.26 2.48
N GLN A 456 15.43 4.06 3.18
CA GLN A 456 14.93 5.23 3.90
C GLN A 456 14.38 6.28 2.92
N LEU A 457 15.03 6.46 1.77
CA LEU A 457 14.55 7.30 0.70
C LEU A 457 13.21 6.78 0.16
N LEU A 458 13.08 5.49 -0.13
CA LEU A 458 11.80 4.89 -0.57
C LEU A 458 10.69 5.13 0.47
N LEU A 459 10.95 4.85 1.75
CA LEU A 459 9.98 5.07 2.83
C LEU A 459 9.56 6.53 2.92
N LYS A 460 10.51 7.47 2.80
CA LYS A 460 10.24 8.90 2.76
C LYS A 460 9.32 9.25 1.59
N GLN A 461 9.62 8.74 0.39
CA GLN A 461 8.80 9.00 -0.80
C GLN A 461 7.40 8.39 -0.71
N LEU A 462 7.27 7.15 -0.21
CA LEU A 462 5.96 6.51 -0.02
C LEU A 462 5.09 7.27 0.99
N ARG A 463 5.66 7.78 2.09
CA ARG A 463 4.92 8.61 3.07
C ARG A 463 4.43 9.93 2.48
N GLN A 464 5.16 10.47 1.49
CA GLN A 464 4.85 11.74 0.83
C GLN A 464 3.92 11.57 -0.37
N PHE A 465 3.63 10.34 -0.78
CA PHE A 465 2.78 10.04 -1.92
C PHE A 465 1.32 10.29 -1.51
N GLU A 466 0.67 11.27 -2.14
CA GLU A 466 -0.63 11.74 -1.68
C GLU A 466 -1.61 12.04 -2.81
N TYR A 467 -2.90 12.04 -2.47
CA TYR A 467 -3.97 12.51 -3.35
C TYR A 467 -4.01 14.03 -3.35
N VAL A 468 -3.88 14.59 -4.55
CA VAL A 468 -3.95 16.03 -4.79
C VAL A 468 -5.11 16.31 -5.71
N TYR A 469 -5.88 17.35 -5.39
CA TYR A 469 -6.90 17.87 -6.29
C TYR A 469 -6.27 18.94 -7.16
N LYS A 470 -6.18 18.66 -8.47
CA LYS A 470 -5.74 19.66 -9.45
C LYS A 470 -6.97 20.23 -10.16
N PRO A 471 -7.05 21.55 -10.34
CA PRO A 471 -8.09 22.14 -11.17
C PRO A 471 -8.01 21.57 -12.60
N GLY A 472 -9.16 21.39 -13.24
CA GLY A 472 -9.24 20.92 -14.61
C GLY A 472 -8.42 21.80 -15.55
N ALA A 473 -7.74 21.21 -16.53
CA ALA A 473 -6.86 21.95 -17.45
C ALA A 473 -7.61 22.94 -18.37
N SER A 474 -8.95 22.85 -18.47
CA SER A 474 -9.76 23.78 -19.25
C SER A 474 -10.64 24.62 -18.32
N ARG A 475 -10.72 25.93 -18.58
CA ARG A 475 -11.65 26.85 -17.90
C ARG A 475 -13.13 26.44 -18.03
N LYS A 476 -13.46 25.51 -18.95
CA LYS A 476 -14.84 25.04 -19.19
C LYS A 476 -15.22 23.81 -18.36
N HIS A 477 -14.25 23.12 -17.75
CA HIS A 477 -14.51 22.00 -16.84
C HIS A 477 -14.06 22.39 -15.44
N THR A 478 -15.02 22.86 -14.64
CA THR A 478 -14.85 23.21 -13.22
C THR A 478 -14.57 22.01 -12.32
N GLU A 479 -14.54 20.79 -12.86
CA GLU A 479 -14.33 19.58 -12.08
C GLU A 479 -12.85 19.43 -11.67
N CYS A 480 -12.59 19.56 -10.37
CA CYS A 480 -11.29 19.23 -9.78
C CYS A 480 -10.99 17.73 -9.92
N LYS A 481 -9.92 17.39 -10.63
CA LYS A 481 -9.49 16.00 -10.82
C LYS A 481 -8.60 15.57 -9.65
N ARG A 482 -8.96 14.47 -9.00
CA ARG A 482 -8.11 13.79 -8.02
C ARG A 482 -6.96 13.11 -8.77
N VAL A 483 -5.72 13.44 -8.42
CA VAL A 483 -4.51 12.83 -8.99
C VAL A 483 -3.60 12.41 -7.86
N ILE A 484 -2.89 11.29 -8.03
CA ILE A 484 -1.84 10.89 -7.09
C ILE A 484 -0.52 11.52 -7.52
N THR A 485 0.23 12.08 -6.57
CA THR A 485 1.58 12.58 -6.81
C THR A 485 2.41 12.59 -5.52
N GLY A 486 3.72 12.36 -5.63
CA GLY A 486 4.66 12.66 -4.55
C GLY A 486 5.59 13.84 -4.87
N LYS A 487 5.31 14.61 -5.94
CA LYS A 487 6.12 15.76 -6.39
C LYS A 487 5.69 17.10 -5.78
N LEU A 488 4.83 17.10 -4.76
CA LEU A 488 4.45 18.35 -4.10
C LEU A 488 5.64 18.97 -3.38
N HIS A 489 5.73 20.30 -3.40
CA HIS A 489 6.76 21.09 -2.71
C HIS A 489 8.22 20.72 -3.11
N GLY A 490 8.46 20.40 -4.37
CA GLY A 490 9.82 20.10 -4.88
C GLY A 490 10.39 18.77 -4.39
N ARG A 491 9.52 17.87 -3.90
CA ARG A 491 9.88 16.50 -3.51
C ARG A 491 10.01 15.60 -4.73
N ASN A 492 10.71 14.49 -4.57
CA ASN A 492 10.89 13.46 -5.59
C ASN A 492 10.07 12.22 -5.22
N ASP A 493 9.48 11.55 -6.21
CA ASP A 493 8.71 10.30 -6.04
C ASP A 493 9.23 9.15 -6.90
N ASP A 494 10.38 9.33 -7.55
CA ASP A 494 10.83 8.46 -8.63
C ASP A 494 11.07 7.00 -8.14
N LEU A 495 11.58 6.81 -6.91
CA LEU A 495 11.79 5.49 -6.30
C LEU A 495 10.47 4.83 -5.88
N ALA A 496 9.50 5.62 -5.40
CA ALA A 496 8.16 5.14 -5.13
C ALA A 496 7.45 4.69 -6.42
N ILE A 497 7.61 5.42 -7.53
CA ILE A 497 7.07 5.03 -8.84
C ILE A 497 7.73 3.75 -9.34
N ALA A 498 9.06 3.65 -9.28
CA ALA A 498 9.78 2.43 -9.66
C ALA A 498 9.33 1.20 -8.82
N MET A 499 9.09 1.39 -7.52
CA MET A 499 8.56 0.34 -6.65
C MET A 499 7.12 -0.06 -7.02
N MET A 500 6.26 0.90 -7.35
CA MET A 500 4.90 0.65 -7.84
C MET A 500 4.90 -0.12 -9.16
N LEU A 501 5.80 0.23 -10.08
CA LEU A 501 6.00 -0.49 -11.34
C LEU A 501 6.38 -1.95 -11.08
N LEU A 502 7.33 -2.19 -10.16
CA LEU A 502 7.76 -3.53 -9.77
C LEU A 502 6.64 -4.34 -9.09
N ALA A 503 5.76 -3.70 -8.31
CA ALA A 503 4.65 -4.41 -7.67
C ALA A 503 3.60 -4.89 -8.69
N TYR A 504 3.32 -4.09 -9.72
CA TYR A 504 2.18 -4.32 -10.61
C TYR A 504 2.51 -5.09 -11.88
N TRP A 505 3.52 -4.64 -12.62
CA TRP A 505 3.78 -5.14 -13.98
C TRP A 505 4.28 -6.58 -14.06
N PRO A 506 5.05 -7.11 -13.09
CA PRO A 506 5.40 -8.53 -13.05
C PRO A 506 4.17 -9.43 -12.96
N LEU A 507 3.16 -9.04 -12.18
CA LEU A 507 1.90 -9.79 -12.08
C LEU A 507 1.13 -9.72 -13.40
N TYR A 508 1.06 -8.52 -14.01
CA TYR A 508 0.46 -8.34 -15.32
C TYR A 508 1.14 -9.21 -16.39
N HIS A 509 2.49 -9.27 -16.37
CA HIS A 509 3.25 -10.16 -17.24
C HIS A 509 2.94 -11.64 -16.97
N ALA A 510 2.92 -12.07 -15.71
CA ALA A 510 2.59 -13.46 -15.37
C ALA A 510 1.21 -13.89 -15.88
N LEU A 511 0.24 -12.97 -15.88
CA LEU A 511 -1.12 -13.17 -16.39
C LEU A 511 -1.20 -13.23 -17.92
N ASN A 512 -0.44 -12.39 -18.61
CA ASN A 512 -0.54 -12.20 -20.06
C ASN A 512 0.54 -12.97 -20.86
N GLY A 513 1.58 -13.46 -20.18
CA GLY A 513 2.76 -14.10 -20.74
C GLY A 513 3.53 -13.20 -21.72
N ASP A 514 4.24 -13.83 -22.64
CA ASP A 514 5.12 -13.17 -23.63
C ASP A 514 4.42 -12.20 -24.59
N ARG A 515 3.10 -12.09 -24.56
CA ARG A 515 2.34 -11.16 -25.43
C ARG A 515 2.64 -9.70 -25.12
N VAL A 516 3.07 -9.42 -23.90
CA VAL A 516 3.39 -8.07 -23.43
C VAL A 516 4.88 -7.78 -23.48
N LEU A 517 5.67 -8.68 -24.08
CA LEU A 517 7.12 -8.53 -24.25
C LEU A 517 7.48 -8.15 -25.68
N THR A 518 8.54 -7.37 -25.80
CA THR A 518 9.18 -6.95 -27.06
C THR A 518 10.51 -7.65 -27.23
#